data_AF-A0A2N6JF67-F1
#
_entry.id   AF-A0A2N6JF67-F1
#
_cell.length_a   1.000
_cell.length_b   1.000
_cell.length_c   1.000
_cell.angle_alpha   90.00
_cell.angle_beta   90.00
_cell.angle_gamma   90.00
#
_symmetry.space_group_name_H-M   'P 1'
#
loop_
_entity.id
_entity.type
_entity.pdbx_description
1 polymer ?
#
loop_
_entity_poly.entity_id
_entity_poly.type
_entity_poly.pdbx_seq_one_letter_code
_entity_poly.pdbx_strand_id
1 'polypeptide(L)'
;MTTSGFIPTETETPRMPTAPRTSLPAQACDSHAHVFGPYAAFPLSTASNYPPPLAPAELHAQMLATVGAPRGVLVQPAPYGSDPACMLAAIAASAGQVRGIAVASADTPLATMQAWHAGGIRGLRFVEMLTPAGDRFAGSVGVDDLLQLAPAMREAGLHAQLWAPCEAYAQLLPQLRATGLTLVLDHMACLKVERGVDDPAFQTVLAALRDGDVWVKLSVCRVSGAAPAYADLKPFHDALVAANPARLLWGSDWPHVRMGEKAPDVGALIDLFHQWVPDAAVRQQILVDNPQTLYGFDQAGR
;
A
#
# COMPACT_ATOMS: atom_id res chain seq x y z
N MET A 1 14.94 15.98 21.96
CA MET A 1 15.75 14.84 22.45
C MET A 1 15.60 13.75 21.42
N THR A 2 16.65 13.46 20.64
CA THR A 2 16.63 12.33 19.70
C THR A 2 16.60 11.06 20.54
N THR A 3 15.42 10.48 20.75
CA THR A 3 15.30 9.09 21.20
C THR A 3 16.12 8.27 20.22
N SER A 4 17.18 7.63 20.69
CA SER A 4 17.98 6.73 19.86
C SER A 4 17.00 5.72 19.24
N GLY A 5 16.89 5.70 17.91
CA GLY A 5 16.02 4.74 17.26
C GLY A 5 16.42 3.30 17.59
N PHE A 6 15.49 2.37 17.42
CA PHE A 6 15.69 0.97 17.71
C PHE A 6 16.39 0.28 16.52
N ILE A 7 17.60 -0.23 16.76
CA ILE A 7 18.29 -1.12 15.80
C ILE A 7 17.88 -2.56 16.15
N PRO A 8 17.24 -3.30 15.22
CA PRO A 8 16.89 -4.69 15.45
C PRO A 8 18.13 -5.56 15.66
N THR A 9 18.09 -6.47 16.63
CA THR A 9 19.14 -7.48 16.86
C THR A 9 19.03 -8.66 15.89
N GLU A 10 17.83 -8.90 15.38
CA GLU A 10 17.52 -9.94 14.39
C GLU A 10 16.74 -9.30 13.23
N THR A 11 16.93 -9.83 12.03
CA THR A 11 16.25 -9.38 10.82
C THR A 11 15.85 -10.57 9.95
N GLU A 12 14.80 -10.40 9.16
CA GLU A 12 14.38 -11.40 8.17
C GLU A 12 14.96 -11.05 6.79
N THR A 13 15.49 -12.04 6.06
CA THR A 13 15.91 -11.81 4.67
C THR A 13 14.68 -11.85 3.76
N PRO A 14 14.35 -10.78 3.02
CA PRO A 14 13.22 -10.79 2.10
C PRO A 14 13.36 -11.86 1.03
N ARG A 15 12.28 -12.56 0.72
CA ARG A 15 12.20 -13.40 -0.48
C ARG A 15 12.29 -12.51 -1.73
N MET A 16 13.34 -12.71 -2.53
CA MET A 16 13.44 -12.08 -3.84
C MET A 16 12.55 -12.80 -4.86
N PRO A 17 11.93 -12.08 -5.80
CA PRO A 17 11.02 -12.67 -6.75
C PRO A 17 11.77 -13.39 -7.88
N THR A 18 11.04 -14.26 -8.57
CA THR A 18 11.41 -14.69 -9.92
C THR A 18 10.85 -13.72 -10.96
N ALA A 19 11.42 -13.72 -12.16
CA ALA A 19 10.85 -12.98 -13.27
C ALA A 19 9.47 -13.58 -13.66
N PRO A 20 8.42 -12.77 -13.84
CA PRO A 20 7.10 -13.29 -14.24
C PRO A 20 7.18 -13.92 -15.64
N ARG A 21 6.34 -14.93 -15.90
CA ARG A 21 6.26 -15.57 -17.23
C ARG A 21 5.66 -14.63 -18.26
N THR A 22 4.74 -13.76 -17.83
CA THR A 22 4.18 -12.71 -18.68
C THR A 22 4.80 -11.37 -18.31
N SER A 23 5.43 -10.70 -19.27
CA SER A 23 5.98 -9.36 -19.04
C SER A 23 4.88 -8.35 -18.73
N LEU A 24 5.16 -7.49 -17.76
CA LEU A 24 4.31 -6.35 -17.45
C LEU A 24 4.31 -5.33 -18.60
N PRO A 25 3.23 -4.54 -18.75
CA PRO A 25 3.23 -3.39 -19.65
C PRO A 25 4.36 -2.40 -19.34
N ALA A 26 4.77 -1.63 -20.35
CA ALA A 26 5.66 -0.51 -20.13
C ALA A 26 5.06 0.44 -19.06
N GLN A 27 5.93 0.97 -18.19
CA GLN A 27 5.51 1.83 -17.08
C GLN A 27 4.63 1.13 -16.02
N ALA A 28 4.57 -0.20 -15.95
CA ALA A 28 3.84 -0.86 -14.87
C ALA A 28 4.33 -0.43 -13.47
N CYS A 29 3.39 -0.39 -12.53
CA CYS A 29 3.62 0.05 -11.17
C CYS A 29 3.26 -1.04 -10.16
N ASP A 30 4.18 -1.33 -9.24
CA ASP A 30 3.83 -1.95 -7.97
C ASP A 30 3.34 -0.87 -7.00
N SER A 31 2.03 -0.81 -6.73
CA SER A 31 1.44 0.26 -5.91
C SER A 31 1.46 0.00 -4.40
N HIS A 32 2.08 -1.09 -3.94
CA HIS A 32 2.18 -1.38 -2.51
C HIS A 32 3.42 -2.20 -2.20
N ALA A 33 4.47 -1.55 -1.74
CA ALA A 33 5.66 -2.20 -1.20
C ALA A 33 6.18 -1.44 0.02
N HIS A 34 7.18 -2.00 0.68
CA HIS A 34 7.84 -1.40 1.83
C HIS A 34 9.36 -1.47 1.68
N VAL A 35 10.05 -0.52 2.30
CA VAL A 35 11.51 -0.58 2.50
C VAL A 35 11.81 -0.58 3.99
N PHE A 36 12.87 -1.31 4.34
CA PHE A 36 13.37 -1.42 5.69
C PHE A 36 14.89 -1.40 5.70
N GLY A 37 15.44 -0.50 6.50
CA GLY A 37 16.86 -0.35 6.68
C GLY A 37 17.58 0.27 5.47
N PRO A 38 18.92 0.25 5.47
CA PRO A 38 19.77 -0.37 6.48
C PRO A 38 19.61 0.28 7.87
N TYR A 39 19.44 -0.52 8.92
CA TYR A 39 19.02 -0.05 10.24
C TYR A 39 20.01 0.85 10.98
N ALA A 40 21.29 0.79 10.60
CA ALA A 40 22.30 1.70 11.14
C ALA A 40 22.08 3.16 10.67
N ALA A 41 21.55 3.35 9.45
CA ALA A 41 21.21 4.66 8.91
C ALA A 41 19.74 5.03 9.20
N PHE A 42 18.86 4.03 9.17
CA PHE A 42 17.42 4.20 9.35
C PHE A 42 16.92 3.28 10.47
N PRO A 43 17.19 3.62 11.74
CA PRO A 43 16.70 2.86 12.87
C PRO A 43 15.17 2.98 12.98
N LEU A 44 14.52 2.00 13.60
CA LEU A 44 13.08 2.02 13.81
C LEU A 44 12.69 3.06 14.87
N SER A 45 11.50 3.64 14.77
CA SER A 45 10.98 4.56 15.79
C SER A 45 10.36 3.82 16.97
N THR A 46 9.92 2.59 16.76
CA THR A 46 9.37 1.71 17.79
C THR A 46 10.02 0.34 17.73
N ALA A 47 10.13 -0.33 18.88
CA ALA A 47 10.62 -1.69 18.93
C ALA A 47 9.68 -2.62 18.17
N SER A 48 10.22 -3.41 17.25
CA SER A 48 9.45 -4.41 16.52
C SER A 48 9.21 -5.64 17.38
N ASN A 49 7.99 -6.17 17.37
CA ASN A 49 7.64 -7.43 18.06
C ASN A 49 7.85 -8.69 17.19
N TYR A 50 8.52 -8.54 16.05
CA TYR A 50 8.93 -9.58 15.11
C TYR A 50 10.26 -9.17 14.47
N PRO A 51 11.07 -10.11 13.96
CA PRO A 51 12.25 -9.77 13.16
C PRO A 51 11.83 -8.97 11.93
N PRO A 52 12.16 -7.67 11.83
CA PRO A 52 11.75 -6.87 10.68
C PRO A 52 12.60 -7.24 9.45
N PRO A 53 12.06 -7.15 8.23
CA PRO A 53 12.81 -7.50 7.02
C PRO A 53 14.03 -6.59 6.82
N LEU A 54 15.18 -7.09 6.36
CA LEU A 54 16.26 -6.23 5.88
C LEU A 54 16.06 -5.99 4.37
N ALA A 55 15.27 -4.97 4.05
CA ALA A 55 14.76 -4.69 2.71
C ALA A 55 15.12 -3.25 2.26
N PRO A 56 16.41 -2.92 2.11
CA PRO A 56 16.83 -1.56 1.80
C PRO A 56 16.41 -1.15 0.37
N ALA A 57 16.52 0.14 0.07
CA ALA A 57 16.10 0.72 -1.20
C ALA A 57 16.71 0.01 -2.43
N GLU A 58 17.97 -0.40 -2.34
CA GLU A 58 18.68 -1.11 -3.39
C GLU A 58 18.07 -2.48 -3.68
N LEU A 59 17.62 -3.19 -2.64
CA LEU A 59 16.99 -4.49 -2.78
C LEU A 59 15.57 -4.35 -3.36
N HIS A 60 14.83 -3.32 -2.97
CA HIS A 60 13.56 -2.97 -3.58
C HIS A 60 13.72 -2.62 -5.07
N ALA A 61 14.75 -1.85 -5.44
CA ALA A 61 15.05 -1.56 -6.84
C ALA A 61 15.37 -2.83 -7.66
N GLN A 62 16.12 -3.77 -7.06
CA GLN A 62 16.38 -5.09 -7.68
C GLN A 62 15.09 -5.91 -7.82
N MET A 63 14.19 -5.87 -6.83
CA MET A 63 12.89 -6.54 -6.87
C MET A 63 12.07 -6.03 -8.06
N LEU A 64 11.91 -4.70 -8.18
CA LEU A 64 11.22 -4.04 -9.28
C LEU A 64 11.84 -4.39 -10.64
N ALA A 65 13.17 -4.35 -10.75
CA ALA A 65 13.87 -4.69 -11.99
C ALA A 65 13.65 -6.16 -12.39
N THR A 66 13.67 -7.08 -11.42
CA THR A 66 13.48 -8.53 -11.67
C THR A 66 12.09 -8.82 -12.22
N VAL A 67 11.05 -8.13 -11.70
CA VAL A 67 9.68 -8.33 -12.17
C VAL A 67 9.30 -7.47 -13.37
N GLY A 68 10.17 -6.57 -13.81
CA GLY A 68 9.92 -5.66 -14.92
C GLY A 68 8.93 -4.54 -14.61
N ALA A 69 8.79 -4.14 -13.33
CA ALA A 69 7.96 -3.02 -12.90
C ALA A 69 8.83 -1.75 -12.74
N PRO A 70 8.83 -0.82 -13.70
CA PRO A 70 9.67 0.38 -13.62
C PRO A 70 9.20 1.41 -12.60
N ARG A 71 8.00 1.26 -12.01
CA ARG A 71 7.46 2.18 -11.00
C ARG A 71 7.08 1.45 -9.72
N GLY A 72 7.20 2.15 -8.59
CA GLY A 72 6.84 1.61 -7.27
C GLY A 72 6.21 2.65 -6.36
N VAL A 73 5.37 2.20 -5.43
CA VAL A 73 4.84 3.03 -4.34
C VAL A 73 5.19 2.38 -3.00
N LEU A 74 6.03 3.08 -2.26
CA LEU A 74 6.43 2.70 -0.92
C LEU A 74 5.39 3.16 0.08
N VAL A 75 5.02 2.27 0.98
CA VAL A 75 4.07 2.51 2.05
C VAL A 75 4.83 2.45 3.37
N GLN A 76 4.72 3.50 4.19
CA GLN A 76 5.43 3.61 5.45
C GLN A 76 5.08 2.42 6.39
N PRO A 77 6.07 1.62 6.80
CA PRO A 77 5.85 0.55 7.77
C PRO A 77 5.62 1.12 9.17
N ALA A 78 4.68 0.53 9.92
CA ALA A 78 4.34 0.98 11.26
C ALA A 78 5.56 1.12 12.22
N PRO A 79 6.58 0.24 12.19
CA PRO A 79 7.73 0.39 13.08
C PRO A 79 8.53 1.69 12.93
N TYR A 80 8.50 2.32 11.74
CA TYR A 80 9.13 3.62 11.48
C TYR A 80 8.26 4.82 11.91
N GLY A 81 7.05 4.58 12.42
CA GLY A 81 6.18 5.66 12.86
C GLY A 81 5.98 6.74 11.79
N SER A 82 5.99 7.99 12.25
CA SER A 82 5.92 9.19 11.40
C SER A 82 7.29 9.69 10.89
N ASP A 83 8.35 8.88 10.97
CA ASP A 83 9.65 9.21 10.38
C ASP A 83 9.80 8.57 8.98
N PRO A 84 9.55 9.33 7.89
CA PRO A 84 9.65 8.79 6.53
C PRO A 84 11.08 8.82 5.98
N ALA A 85 12.13 9.07 6.78
CA ALA A 85 13.49 9.26 6.26
C ALA A 85 13.98 8.10 5.38
N CYS A 86 13.72 6.85 5.79
CA CYS A 86 14.06 5.66 5.00
C CYS A 86 13.35 5.66 3.63
N MET A 87 12.05 5.92 3.63
CA MET A 87 11.22 5.97 2.43
C MET A 87 11.62 7.14 1.51
N LEU A 88 11.87 8.33 2.07
CA LEU A 88 12.29 9.51 1.31
C LEU A 88 13.66 9.31 0.66
N ALA A 89 14.60 8.65 1.36
CA ALA A 89 15.89 8.29 0.77
C ALA A 89 15.72 7.33 -0.42
N ALA A 90 14.85 6.33 -0.29
CA ALA A 90 14.53 5.40 -1.39
C ALA A 90 13.87 6.11 -2.58
N ILE A 91 12.95 7.05 -2.32
CA ILE A 91 12.32 7.86 -3.37
C ILE A 91 13.35 8.73 -4.10
N ALA A 92 14.23 9.41 -3.37
CA ALA A 92 15.28 10.26 -3.94
C ALA A 92 16.24 9.47 -4.86
N ALA A 93 16.56 8.23 -4.49
CA ALA A 93 17.41 7.35 -5.28
C ALA A 93 16.73 6.81 -6.57
N SER A 94 15.41 6.92 -6.69
CA SER A 94 14.64 6.30 -7.78
C SER A 94 14.53 7.12 -9.06
N ALA A 95 15.14 8.32 -9.12
CA ALA A 95 15.00 9.24 -10.26
C ALA A 95 13.54 9.49 -10.69
N GLY A 96 12.63 9.59 -9.72
CA GLY A 96 11.21 9.87 -9.96
C GLY A 96 10.35 8.65 -10.27
N GLN A 97 10.92 7.43 -10.26
CA GLN A 97 10.20 6.18 -10.50
C GLN A 97 9.44 5.64 -9.27
N VAL A 98 9.77 6.13 -8.07
CA VAL A 98 9.12 5.71 -6.82
C VAL A 98 8.36 6.88 -6.18
N ARG A 99 7.23 6.58 -5.54
CA ARG A 99 6.43 7.51 -4.72
C ARG A 99 6.21 6.93 -3.32
N GLY A 100 5.76 7.77 -2.40
CA GLY A 100 5.60 7.39 -0.99
C GLY A 100 4.21 7.62 -0.42
N ILE A 101 3.87 6.84 0.60
CA ILE A 101 2.71 7.02 1.48
C ILE A 101 3.23 7.06 2.90
N ALA A 102 3.22 8.24 3.53
CA ALA A 102 3.78 8.45 4.86
C ALA A 102 2.77 8.17 5.97
N VAL A 103 3.20 8.29 7.22
CA VAL A 103 2.34 8.32 8.40
C VAL A 103 2.53 9.68 9.07
N ALA A 104 1.45 10.30 9.51
CA ALA A 104 1.46 11.59 10.17
C ALA A 104 0.55 11.54 11.40
N SER A 105 1.01 12.07 12.52
CA SER A 105 0.15 12.33 13.69
C SER A 105 -0.68 13.59 13.46
N ALA A 106 -1.79 13.72 14.19
CA ALA A 106 -2.73 14.84 14.14
C ALA A 106 -2.12 16.26 14.27
N ASP A 107 -0.93 16.38 14.85
CA ASP A 107 -0.20 17.64 15.04
C ASP A 107 0.81 17.95 13.92
N THR A 108 0.90 17.10 12.90
CA THR A 108 1.83 17.29 11.77
C THR A 108 1.46 18.58 11.01
N PRO A 109 2.38 19.57 10.92
CA PRO A 109 2.08 20.83 10.25
C PRO A 109 1.88 20.67 8.74
N LEU A 110 1.02 21.52 8.16
CA LEU A 110 0.82 21.61 6.70
C LEU A 110 2.15 21.76 5.93
N ALA A 111 3.07 22.60 6.42
CA ALA A 111 4.37 22.82 5.79
C ALA A 111 5.19 21.52 5.68
N THR A 112 5.10 20.64 6.68
CA THR A 112 5.72 19.32 6.64
C THR A 112 5.09 18.44 5.56
N MET A 113 3.76 18.44 5.46
CA MET A 113 3.02 17.71 4.42
C MET A 113 3.37 18.20 3.01
N GLN A 114 3.51 19.51 2.82
CA GLN A 114 3.94 20.12 1.55
C GLN A 114 5.38 19.72 1.21
N ALA A 115 6.29 19.75 2.19
CA ALA A 115 7.68 19.29 1.99
C ALA A 115 7.74 17.80 1.63
N TRP A 116 6.94 16.96 2.29
CA TRP A 116 6.79 15.55 1.95
C TRP A 116 6.22 15.36 0.54
N HIS A 117 5.21 16.13 0.15
CA HIS A 117 4.66 16.08 -1.19
C HIS A 117 5.71 16.41 -2.26
N ALA A 118 6.50 17.48 -2.03
CA ALA A 118 7.63 17.84 -2.87
C ALA A 118 8.70 16.74 -2.92
N GLY A 119 8.92 16.03 -1.83
CA GLY A 119 9.83 14.86 -1.73
C GLY A 119 9.30 13.58 -2.37
N GLY A 120 8.09 13.58 -2.96
CA GLY A 120 7.51 12.43 -3.68
C GLY A 120 6.51 11.61 -2.87
N ILE A 121 6.15 12.03 -1.66
CA ILE A 121 5.00 11.46 -0.94
C ILE A 121 3.70 11.94 -1.62
N ARG A 122 2.69 11.09 -1.67
CA ARG A 122 1.40 11.38 -2.33
C ARG A 122 0.19 11.16 -1.44
N GLY A 123 0.38 10.51 -0.30
CA GLY A 123 -0.68 10.28 0.65
C GLY A 123 -0.18 9.96 2.04
N LEU A 124 -1.12 9.87 2.97
CA LEU A 124 -0.89 9.45 4.35
C LEU A 124 -1.66 8.17 4.64
N ARG A 125 -1.07 7.26 5.42
CA ARG A 125 -1.64 5.98 5.78
C ARG A 125 -2.27 5.99 7.18
N PHE A 126 -3.49 5.48 7.27
CA PHE A 126 -4.25 5.33 8.51
C PHE A 126 -4.67 3.87 8.67
N VAL A 127 -4.64 3.35 9.89
CA VAL A 127 -4.75 1.91 10.16
C VAL A 127 -5.82 1.65 11.21
N GLU A 128 -6.94 1.01 10.88
CA GLU A 128 -7.91 0.52 11.87
C GLU A 128 -7.81 -1.00 12.10
N MET A 129 -6.82 -1.64 11.47
CA MET A 129 -6.45 -3.01 11.81
C MET A 129 -5.76 -3.06 13.17
N LEU A 130 -6.21 -3.99 14.00
CA LEU A 130 -5.70 -4.19 15.35
C LEU A 130 -4.75 -5.39 15.42
N THR A 131 -3.86 -5.36 16.40
CA THR A 131 -3.06 -6.51 16.81
C THR A 131 -3.99 -7.63 17.34
N PRO A 132 -3.50 -8.87 17.47
CA PRO A 132 -4.26 -9.95 18.13
C PRO A 132 -4.69 -9.62 19.57
N ALA A 133 -4.00 -8.68 20.24
CA ALA A 133 -4.33 -8.21 21.58
C ALA A 133 -5.45 -7.15 21.59
N GLY A 134 -5.88 -6.65 20.43
CA GLY A 134 -6.87 -5.58 20.30
C GLY A 134 -6.29 -4.17 20.30
N ASP A 135 -4.96 -4.03 20.40
CA ASP A 135 -4.28 -2.73 20.36
C ASP A 135 -3.96 -2.28 18.94
N ARG A 136 -3.85 -0.96 18.75
CA ARG A 136 -3.30 -0.36 17.53
C ARG A 136 -1.82 -0.74 17.37
N PHE A 137 -1.37 -0.97 16.13
CA PHE A 137 0.05 -1.25 15.87
C PHE A 137 0.92 -0.04 16.29
N ALA A 138 1.99 -0.29 17.03
CA ALA A 138 2.93 0.75 17.43
C ALA A 138 3.46 1.52 16.20
N GLY A 139 3.43 2.85 16.27
CA GLY A 139 3.80 3.76 15.19
C GLY A 139 2.74 3.94 14.09
N SER A 140 1.57 3.31 14.19
CA SER A 140 0.43 3.61 13.30
C SER A 140 -0.53 4.64 13.92
N VAL A 141 -1.29 5.31 13.04
CA VAL A 141 -2.28 6.36 13.37
C VAL A 141 -3.65 5.98 12.84
N GLY A 142 -4.70 6.58 13.39
CA GLY A 142 -6.09 6.17 13.16
C GLY A 142 -6.90 7.11 12.29
N VAL A 143 -8.14 6.73 12.03
CA VAL A 143 -9.09 7.57 11.28
C VAL A 143 -9.42 8.85 12.03
N ASP A 144 -9.33 8.88 13.36
CA ASP A 144 -9.44 10.13 14.12
C ASP A 144 -8.37 11.16 13.70
N ASP A 145 -7.13 10.72 13.51
CA ASP A 145 -6.05 11.58 12.98
C ASP A 145 -6.34 12.01 11.54
N LEU A 146 -6.85 11.10 10.69
CA LEU A 146 -7.24 11.42 9.31
C LEU A 146 -8.22 12.60 9.27
N LEU A 147 -9.28 12.51 10.08
CA LEU A 147 -10.35 13.51 10.09
C LEU A 147 -9.84 14.88 10.52
N GLN A 148 -8.92 14.92 11.49
CA GLN A 148 -8.27 16.15 11.93
C GLN A 148 -7.33 16.70 10.84
N LEU A 149 -6.58 15.83 10.17
CA LEU A 149 -5.61 16.21 9.15
C LEU A 149 -6.22 16.55 7.79
N ALA A 150 -7.48 16.16 7.54
CA ALA A 150 -8.09 16.23 6.21
C ALA A 150 -8.03 17.61 5.54
N PRO A 151 -8.26 18.75 6.22
CA PRO A 151 -8.09 20.06 5.60
C PRO A 151 -6.66 20.31 5.11
N ALA A 152 -5.65 20.02 5.94
CA ALA A 152 -4.24 20.21 5.60
C ALA A 152 -3.78 19.23 4.50
N MET A 153 -4.27 17.98 4.53
CA MET A 153 -4.00 16.99 3.48
C MET A 153 -4.51 17.46 2.12
N ARG A 154 -5.74 18.01 2.05
CA ARG A 154 -6.29 18.56 0.80
C ARG A 154 -5.45 19.70 0.27
N GLU A 155 -5.05 20.62 1.15
CA GLU A 155 -4.20 21.76 0.76
C GLU A 155 -2.80 21.31 0.30
N ALA A 156 -2.25 20.26 0.90
CA ALA A 156 -0.97 19.67 0.49
C ALA A 156 -1.07 18.78 -0.77
N GLY A 157 -2.27 18.50 -1.29
CA GLY A 157 -2.47 17.59 -2.43
C GLY A 157 -2.25 16.11 -2.08
N LEU A 158 -2.44 15.72 -0.82
CA LEU A 158 -2.26 14.35 -0.34
C LEU A 158 -3.59 13.59 -0.29
N HIS A 159 -3.58 12.31 -0.67
CA HIS A 159 -4.72 11.40 -0.48
C HIS A 159 -4.62 10.62 0.84
N ALA A 160 -5.72 9.99 1.27
CA ALA A 160 -5.73 9.07 2.40
C ALA A 160 -5.68 7.61 1.93
N GLN A 161 -4.71 6.86 2.42
CA GLN A 161 -4.67 5.41 2.28
C GLN A 161 -5.07 4.77 3.61
N LEU A 162 -5.97 3.81 3.58
CA LEU A 162 -6.54 3.20 4.78
C LEU A 162 -6.33 1.69 4.77
N TRP A 163 -5.97 1.13 5.93
CA TRP A 163 -5.93 -0.30 6.19
C TRP A 163 -6.84 -0.64 7.37
N ALA A 164 -8.02 -1.19 7.09
CA ALA A 164 -9.07 -1.45 8.08
C ALA A 164 -9.80 -2.77 7.77
N PRO A 165 -10.51 -3.37 8.74
CA PRO A 165 -11.47 -4.43 8.44
C PRO A 165 -12.56 -3.93 7.49
N CYS A 166 -13.09 -4.82 6.64
CA CYS A 166 -14.14 -4.48 5.67
C CYS A 166 -15.36 -3.80 6.32
N GLU A 167 -15.77 -4.26 7.50
CA GLU A 167 -16.90 -3.68 8.25
C GLU A 167 -16.61 -2.27 8.74
N ALA A 168 -15.36 -1.98 9.11
CA ALA A 168 -14.97 -0.64 9.52
C ALA A 168 -15.05 0.33 8.33
N TYR A 169 -14.65 -0.09 7.12
CA TYR A 169 -14.87 0.73 5.93
C TYR A 169 -16.35 1.04 5.72
N ALA A 170 -17.22 0.03 5.78
CA ALA A 170 -18.66 0.22 5.59
C ALA A 170 -19.25 1.25 6.57
N GLN A 171 -18.77 1.27 7.82
CA GLN A 171 -19.21 2.23 8.84
C GLN A 171 -18.61 3.63 8.64
N LEU A 172 -17.34 3.73 8.25
CA LEU A 172 -16.59 4.98 8.19
C LEU A 172 -16.77 5.74 6.88
N LEU A 173 -17.16 5.06 5.79
CA LEU A 173 -17.27 5.64 4.44
C LEU A 173 -18.08 6.95 4.38
N PRO A 174 -19.26 7.09 5.03
CA PRO A 174 -20.00 8.35 5.02
C PRO A 174 -19.17 9.53 5.55
N GLN A 175 -18.45 9.31 6.66
CA GLN A 175 -17.61 10.32 7.29
C GLN A 175 -16.35 10.61 6.47
N LEU A 176 -15.72 9.57 5.92
CA LEU A 176 -14.54 9.70 5.08
C LEU A 176 -14.86 10.46 3.78
N ARG A 177 -16.00 10.20 3.15
CA ARG A 177 -16.47 10.94 1.96
C ARG A 177 -16.63 12.44 2.25
N ALA A 178 -17.14 12.79 3.42
CA ALA A 178 -17.33 14.19 3.82
C ALA A 178 -16.02 14.99 3.93
N THR A 179 -14.86 14.32 4.03
CA THR A 179 -13.56 14.98 4.06
C THR A 179 -13.16 15.61 2.72
N GLY A 180 -13.71 15.10 1.60
CA GLY A 180 -13.33 15.47 0.23
C GLY A 180 -11.95 14.96 -0.20
N LEU A 181 -11.32 14.08 0.58
CA LEU A 181 -10.06 13.43 0.20
C LEU A 181 -10.31 12.31 -0.81
N THR A 182 -9.32 12.06 -1.66
CA THR A 182 -9.24 10.77 -2.36
C THR A 182 -8.94 9.67 -1.35
N LEU A 183 -9.67 8.55 -1.41
CA LEU A 183 -9.57 7.44 -0.49
C LEU A 183 -9.02 6.19 -1.20
N VAL A 184 -8.02 5.54 -0.63
CA VAL A 184 -7.42 4.31 -1.15
C VAL A 184 -7.53 3.22 -0.08
N LEU A 185 -8.17 2.10 -0.41
CA LEU A 185 -8.37 0.98 0.51
C LEU A 185 -7.32 -0.10 0.23
N ASP A 186 -6.55 -0.46 1.27
CA ASP A 186 -5.52 -1.48 1.18
C ASP A 186 -6.11 -2.90 1.07
N HIS A 187 -5.37 -3.79 0.41
CA HIS A 187 -5.55 -5.25 0.44
C HIS A 187 -6.99 -5.73 0.21
N MET A 188 -7.59 -5.37 -0.93
CA MET A 188 -8.96 -5.72 -1.30
C MET A 188 -9.99 -5.33 -0.21
N ALA A 189 -9.73 -4.21 0.46
CA ALA A 189 -10.51 -3.73 1.60
C ALA A 189 -10.65 -4.74 2.76
N CYS A 190 -9.68 -5.64 2.89
CA CYS A 190 -9.63 -6.70 3.91
C CYS A 190 -10.98 -7.42 4.08
N LEU A 191 -11.60 -7.77 2.94
CA LEU A 191 -12.83 -8.57 2.88
C LEU A 191 -12.67 -9.91 3.61
N LYS A 192 -13.80 -10.51 3.99
CA LYS A 192 -13.87 -11.79 4.68
C LYS A 192 -14.39 -12.87 3.74
N VAL A 193 -13.48 -13.74 3.29
CA VAL A 193 -13.78 -14.82 2.35
C VAL A 193 -14.93 -15.70 2.86
N GLU A 194 -14.94 -16.01 4.15
CA GLU A 194 -15.92 -16.88 4.81
C GLU A 194 -17.35 -16.31 4.82
N ARG A 195 -17.52 -15.02 4.54
CA ARG A 195 -18.84 -14.36 4.47
C ARG A 195 -19.40 -14.28 3.06
N GLY A 196 -18.60 -14.65 2.06
CA GLY A 196 -19.02 -14.65 0.65
C GLY A 196 -19.14 -13.25 0.04
N VAL A 197 -19.32 -13.23 -1.29
CA VAL A 197 -19.41 -11.99 -2.07
C VAL A 197 -20.64 -11.15 -1.75
N ASP A 198 -21.66 -11.74 -1.12
CA ASP A 198 -22.89 -11.03 -0.72
C ASP A 198 -22.81 -10.42 0.69
N ASP A 199 -21.64 -10.46 1.35
CA ASP A 199 -21.43 -9.79 2.65
C ASP A 199 -21.83 -8.29 2.56
N PRO A 200 -22.78 -7.82 3.39
CA PRO A 200 -23.22 -6.43 3.38
C PRO A 200 -22.07 -5.41 3.50
N ALA A 201 -21.01 -5.73 4.24
CA ALA A 201 -19.84 -4.86 4.36
C ALA A 201 -19.09 -4.76 3.03
N PHE A 202 -18.84 -5.89 2.38
CA PHE A 202 -18.19 -5.91 1.06
C PHE A 202 -19.07 -5.25 0.00
N GLN A 203 -20.39 -5.46 0.00
CA GLN A 203 -21.31 -4.81 -0.92
C GLN A 203 -21.31 -3.28 -0.76
N THR A 204 -21.14 -2.78 0.47
CA THR A 204 -20.99 -1.33 0.73
C THR A 204 -19.71 -0.78 0.09
N VAL A 205 -18.59 -1.47 0.26
CA VAL A 205 -17.31 -1.10 -0.38
C VAL A 205 -17.40 -1.20 -1.91
N LEU A 206 -18.03 -2.25 -2.42
CA LEU A 206 -18.21 -2.49 -3.85
C LEU A 206 -19.06 -1.40 -4.50
N ALA A 207 -20.13 -0.94 -3.82
CA ALA A 207 -20.92 0.20 -4.26
C ALA A 207 -20.08 1.48 -4.28
N ALA A 208 -19.31 1.77 -3.23
CA ALA A 208 -18.44 2.95 -3.18
C ALA A 208 -17.36 2.93 -4.29
N LEU A 209 -16.83 1.75 -4.62
CA LEU A 209 -15.90 1.59 -5.75
C LEU A 209 -16.59 1.86 -7.08
N ARG A 210 -17.80 1.31 -7.28
CA ARG A 210 -18.62 1.50 -8.49
C ARG A 210 -18.94 2.97 -8.73
N ASP A 211 -19.29 3.69 -7.67
CA ASP A 211 -19.59 5.13 -7.70
C ASP A 211 -18.33 5.99 -7.89
N GLY A 212 -17.14 5.39 -7.75
CA GLY A 212 -15.86 6.03 -7.97
C GLY A 212 -15.35 6.84 -6.78
N ASP A 213 -15.89 6.61 -5.58
CA ASP A 213 -15.54 7.31 -4.34
C ASP A 213 -14.25 6.79 -3.70
N VAL A 214 -13.90 5.53 -3.99
CA VAL A 214 -12.69 4.89 -3.44
C VAL A 214 -11.87 4.24 -4.53
N TRP A 215 -10.57 4.14 -4.28
CA TRP A 215 -9.66 3.24 -4.96
C TRP A 215 -9.45 1.98 -4.11
N VAL A 216 -9.18 0.84 -4.75
CA VAL A 216 -8.88 -0.42 -4.04
C VAL A 216 -7.61 -1.07 -4.59
N LYS A 217 -6.71 -1.48 -3.68
CA LYS A 217 -5.49 -2.23 -4.04
C LYS A 217 -5.73 -3.74 -4.04
N LEU A 218 -5.43 -4.40 -5.15
CA LEU A 218 -5.58 -5.84 -5.38
C LEU A 218 -4.39 -6.65 -4.84
N SER A 219 -4.12 -6.54 -3.54
CA SER A 219 -3.09 -7.34 -2.85
C SER A 219 -3.72 -8.56 -2.18
N VAL A 220 -3.50 -9.75 -2.75
CA VAL A 220 -4.19 -10.99 -2.37
C VAL A 220 -3.64 -11.66 -1.11
N CYS A 221 -2.33 -11.59 -0.89
CA CYS A 221 -1.63 -12.37 0.14
C CYS A 221 -1.98 -11.99 1.58
N ARG A 222 -2.54 -10.79 1.79
CA ARG A 222 -2.98 -10.29 3.10
C ARG A 222 -4.40 -10.70 3.46
N VAL A 223 -5.17 -11.20 2.49
CA VAL A 223 -6.61 -11.50 2.65
C VAL A 223 -6.86 -13.00 2.77
N SER A 224 -6.12 -13.82 2.01
CA SER A 224 -6.30 -15.26 2.02
C SER A 224 -4.99 -16.02 2.30
N GLY A 225 -5.13 -17.12 3.02
CA GLY A 225 -4.09 -18.13 3.23
C GLY A 225 -4.03 -19.22 2.14
N ALA A 226 -4.91 -19.21 1.14
CA ALA A 226 -5.02 -20.22 0.09
C ALA A 226 -3.93 -20.09 -1.01
N ALA A 227 -2.72 -19.73 -0.61
CA ALA A 227 -1.56 -19.64 -1.50
C ALA A 227 -1.24 -21.02 -2.14
N PRO A 228 -0.65 -21.05 -3.35
CA PRO A 228 -0.28 -19.90 -4.17
C PRO A 228 -1.41 -19.42 -5.10
N ALA A 229 -2.54 -20.13 -5.17
CA ALA A 229 -3.59 -19.87 -6.14
C ALA A 229 -4.60 -18.79 -5.70
N TYR A 230 -4.80 -18.62 -4.39
CA TYR A 230 -5.77 -17.68 -3.80
C TYR A 230 -7.17 -17.77 -4.41
N ALA A 231 -7.58 -18.98 -4.82
CA ALA A 231 -8.76 -19.21 -5.66
C ALA A 231 -10.07 -18.77 -4.98
N ASP A 232 -10.08 -18.73 -3.66
CA ASP A 232 -11.17 -18.24 -2.81
C ASP A 232 -11.41 -16.73 -2.93
N LEU A 233 -10.40 -15.96 -3.35
CA LEU A 233 -10.53 -14.52 -3.63
C LEU A 233 -11.02 -14.20 -5.04
N LYS A 234 -11.00 -15.17 -5.97
CA LYS A 234 -11.37 -14.93 -7.37
C LYS A 234 -12.76 -14.29 -7.55
N PRO A 235 -13.82 -14.75 -6.86
CA PRO A 235 -15.14 -14.13 -6.98
C PRO A 235 -15.17 -12.66 -6.54
N PHE A 236 -14.44 -12.32 -5.48
CA PHE A 236 -14.35 -10.94 -4.99
C PHE A 236 -13.51 -10.06 -5.92
N HIS A 237 -12.39 -10.58 -6.40
CA HIS A 237 -11.55 -9.91 -7.39
C HIS A 237 -12.35 -9.58 -8.66
N ASP A 238 -13.09 -10.54 -9.19
CA ASP A 238 -13.94 -10.34 -10.37
C ASP A 238 -15.03 -9.30 -10.12
N ALA A 239 -15.66 -9.33 -8.95
CA ALA A 239 -16.65 -8.32 -8.56
C ALA A 239 -16.03 -6.90 -8.53
N LEU A 240 -14.85 -6.74 -7.94
CA LEU A 240 -14.13 -5.46 -7.89
C LEU A 240 -13.77 -4.97 -9.30
N VAL A 241 -13.20 -5.84 -10.15
CA VAL A 241 -12.84 -5.51 -11.54
C VAL A 241 -14.07 -5.14 -12.37
N ALA A 242 -15.18 -5.87 -12.22
CA ALA A 242 -16.43 -5.56 -12.90
C ALA A 242 -17.08 -4.26 -12.40
N ALA A 243 -16.91 -3.91 -11.12
CA ALA A 243 -17.49 -2.71 -10.55
C ALA A 243 -16.83 -1.44 -11.08
N ASN A 244 -15.50 -1.35 -11.09
CA ASN A 244 -14.79 -0.19 -11.62
C ASN A 244 -13.28 -0.44 -11.83
N PRO A 245 -12.82 -0.88 -13.02
CA PRO A 245 -11.40 -1.14 -13.24
C PRO A 245 -10.55 0.14 -13.24
N ALA A 246 -11.15 1.30 -13.52
CA ALA A 246 -10.48 2.61 -13.50
C ALA A 246 -10.19 3.13 -12.06
N ARG A 247 -10.61 2.38 -11.04
CA ARG A 247 -10.36 2.67 -9.62
C ARG A 247 -9.59 1.57 -8.90
N LEU A 248 -8.99 0.64 -9.65
CA LEU A 248 -8.21 -0.45 -9.08
C LEU A 248 -6.72 -0.24 -9.28
N LEU A 249 -5.94 -0.74 -8.33
CA LEU A 249 -4.49 -0.72 -8.36
C LEU A 249 -3.99 -2.12 -8.03
N TRP A 250 -2.83 -2.52 -8.55
CA TRP A 250 -2.17 -3.76 -8.14
C TRP A 250 -0.98 -3.46 -7.23
N GLY A 251 -0.74 -4.27 -6.20
CA GLY A 251 0.41 -4.10 -5.32
C GLY A 251 0.86 -5.43 -4.72
N SER A 252 2.18 -5.64 -4.68
CA SER A 252 2.79 -6.92 -4.28
C SER A 252 2.74 -7.17 -2.77
N ASP A 253 2.79 -6.09 -1.99
CA ASP A 253 3.04 -6.09 -0.55
C ASP A 253 4.45 -6.58 -0.15
N TRP A 254 5.40 -6.62 -1.09
CA TRP A 254 6.80 -6.93 -0.80
C TRP A 254 7.35 -5.95 0.26
N PRO A 255 8.11 -6.39 1.27
CA PRO A 255 8.77 -7.68 1.45
C PRO A 255 7.95 -8.69 2.27
N HIS A 256 6.62 -8.58 2.30
CA HIS A 256 5.70 -9.51 2.97
C HIS A 256 5.95 -9.62 4.48
N VAL A 257 6.05 -8.48 5.15
CA VAL A 257 6.23 -8.34 6.60
C VAL A 257 5.40 -9.37 7.37
N ARG A 258 6.03 -10.15 8.26
CA ARG A 258 5.41 -11.22 9.09
C ARG A 258 4.88 -12.44 8.33
N MET A 259 5.27 -12.66 7.08
CA MET A 259 4.90 -13.88 6.36
C MET A 259 5.94 -15.00 6.43
N GLY A 260 7.23 -14.69 6.68
CA GLY A 260 8.26 -15.73 6.77
C GLY A 260 8.31 -16.59 5.52
N GLU A 261 8.41 -17.90 5.72
CA GLU A 261 8.39 -18.91 4.65
C GLU A 261 7.11 -18.90 3.80
N LYS A 262 6.02 -18.29 4.29
CA LYS A 262 4.77 -18.12 3.54
C LYS A 262 4.80 -16.95 2.57
N ALA A 263 5.88 -16.15 2.56
CA ALA A 263 6.02 -15.02 1.64
C ALA A 263 5.89 -15.52 0.19
N PRO A 264 4.94 -14.99 -0.59
CA PRO A 264 4.77 -15.39 -1.98
C PRO A 264 5.91 -14.85 -2.86
N ASP A 265 6.02 -15.43 -4.05
CA ASP A 265 6.87 -14.91 -5.11
C ASP A 265 6.15 -13.80 -5.87
N VAL A 266 6.72 -12.59 -5.97
CA VAL A 266 6.06 -11.46 -6.65
C VAL A 266 5.83 -11.74 -8.14
N GLY A 267 6.77 -12.43 -8.81
CA GLY A 267 6.60 -12.85 -10.20
C GLY A 267 5.40 -13.79 -10.37
N ALA A 268 5.20 -14.72 -9.42
CA ALA A 268 4.02 -15.58 -9.41
C ALA A 268 2.71 -14.80 -9.14
N LEU A 269 2.73 -13.77 -8.28
CA LEU A 269 1.57 -12.90 -8.05
C LEU A 269 1.20 -12.10 -9.31
N ILE A 270 2.19 -11.66 -10.09
CA ILE A 270 1.97 -10.99 -11.38
C ILE A 270 1.35 -11.96 -12.38
N ASP A 271 1.90 -13.18 -12.50
CA ASP A 271 1.33 -14.20 -13.39
C ASP A 271 -0.13 -14.55 -13.01
N LEU A 272 -0.43 -14.62 -11.72
CA LEU A 272 -1.79 -14.82 -11.22
C LEU A 272 -2.71 -13.66 -11.64
N PHE A 273 -2.25 -12.40 -11.49
CA PHE A 273 -3.01 -11.23 -11.92
C PHE A 273 -3.28 -11.26 -13.44
N HIS A 274 -2.29 -11.62 -14.26
CA HIS A 274 -2.47 -11.81 -15.70
C HIS A 274 -3.47 -12.91 -16.04
N GLN A 275 -3.47 -14.01 -15.29
CA GLN A 275 -4.46 -15.08 -15.43
C GLN A 275 -5.88 -14.61 -15.08
N TRP A 276 -6.02 -13.79 -14.04
CA TRP A 276 -7.33 -13.33 -13.55
C TRP A 276 -7.91 -12.17 -14.36
N VAL A 277 -7.06 -11.35 -14.98
CA VAL A 277 -7.43 -10.22 -15.83
C VAL A 277 -6.93 -10.48 -17.26
N PRO A 278 -7.64 -11.28 -18.08
CA PRO A 278 -7.19 -11.63 -19.43
C PRO A 278 -7.25 -10.46 -20.43
N ASP A 279 -8.05 -9.43 -20.15
CA ASP A 279 -8.13 -8.22 -20.98
C ASP A 279 -6.91 -7.31 -20.78
N ALA A 280 -6.17 -7.05 -21.86
CA ALA A 280 -4.99 -6.20 -21.85
C ALA A 280 -5.28 -4.72 -21.52
N ALA A 281 -6.44 -4.20 -21.93
CA ALA A 281 -6.83 -2.82 -21.65
C ALA A 281 -7.13 -2.63 -20.16
N VAL A 282 -7.76 -3.62 -19.52
CA VAL A 282 -7.99 -3.60 -18.07
C VAL A 282 -6.67 -3.70 -17.30
N ARG A 283 -5.74 -4.56 -17.74
CA ARG A 283 -4.40 -4.62 -17.15
C ARG A 283 -3.65 -3.30 -17.28
N GLN A 284 -3.72 -2.65 -18.45
CA GLN A 284 -3.11 -1.34 -18.69
C GLN A 284 -3.66 -0.29 -17.71
N GLN A 285 -4.98 -0.23 -17.50
CA GLN A 285 -5.56 0.67 -16.50
C GLN A 285 -4.99 0.41 -15.11
N ILE A 286 -5.09 -0.82 -14.62
CA ILE A 286 -4.75 -1.17 -13.23
C ILE A 286 -3.25 -1.03 -12.94
N LEU A 287 -2.40 -1.43 -13.89
CA LEU A 287 -0.94 -1.45 -13.71
C LEU A 287 -0.27 -0.14 -14.11
N VAL A 288 -0.88 0.68 -14.97
CA VAL A 288 -0.20 1.84 -15.57
C VAL A 288 -0.99 3.14 -15.38
N ASP A 289 -2.19 3.24 -15.96
CA ASP A 289 -2.89 4.53 -16.10
C ASP A 289 -3.43 5.04 -14.76
N ASN A 290 -3.99 4.12 -13.97
CA ASN A 290 -4.50 4.38 -12.62
C ASN A 290 -3.39 4.85 -11.66
N PRO A 291 -2.28 4.10 -11.47
CA PRO A 291 -1.20 4.56 -10.61
C PRO A 291 -0.52 5.83 -11.15
N GLN A 292 -0.45 6.02 -12.48
CA GLN A 292 0.06 7.26 -13.05
C GLN A 292 -0.75 8.47 -12.58
N THR A 293 -2.07 8.38 -12.69
CA THR A 293 -3.00 9.45 -12.31
C THR A 293 -2.99 9.69 -10.80
N LEU A 294 -3.11 8.62 -10.00
CA LEU A 294 -3.22 8.74 -8.55
C LEU A 294 -1.93 9.21 -7.87
N TYR A 295 -0.77 8.78 -8.36
CA TYR A 295 0.52 9.07 -7.74
C TYR A 295 1.35 10.13 -8.47
N GLY A 296 0.86 10.69 -9.58
CA GLY A 296 1.50 11.78 -10.31
C GLY A 296 2.88 11.41 -10.84
N PHE A 297 2.98 10.30 -11.56
CA PHE A 297 4.23 9.86 -12.19
C PHE A 297 4.59 10.64 -13.45
N ASP A 298 3.63 11.33 -14.06
CA ASP A 298 3.77 12.21 -15.22
C ASP A 298 4.32 13.62 -14.87
N GLN A 299 4.34 13.98 -13.58
CA GLN A 299 4.86 15.26 -13.11
C GLN A 299 6.39 15.25 -12.89
N ALA A 300 7.06 14.11 -13.07
CA ALA A 300 8.52 14.01 -12.99
C ALA A 300 9.15 14.52 -14.30
N GLY A 301 9.24 15.85 -14.46
CA GLY A 301 9.85 16.46 -15.65
C GLY A 301 9.43 17.90 -15.97
N ARG A 302 8.89 18.66 -15.01
CA ARG A 302 8.71 20.11 -15.15
C ARG A 302 9.52 20.85 -14.10
#